data_AF-A0A140FZS4-F1
#
_entry.id   AF-A0A140FZS4-F1
#
_cell.length_a   1.000
_cell.length_b   1.000
_cell.length_c   1.000
_cell.angle_alpha   90.00
_cell.angle_beta   90.00
_cell.angle_gamma   90.00
#
_symmetry.space_group_name_H-M   'P 1'
#
loop_
_entity.id
_entity.type
_entity.pdbx_description
1 polymer ?
#
loop_
_entity_poly.entity_id
_entity_poly.type
_entity_poly.pdbx_seq_one_letter_code
_entity_poly.pdbx_strand_id
1 'polypeptide(L)' 'DKDVLFYAFYYQQGTYQQYLAARELKKQSWRYHKKYNTWFQRHEEPKITTDE' A
#
# COMPACT_ATOMS: atom_id res chain seq x y z
N ASP A 1 -7.49 -2.02 11.17
CA ASP A 1 -8.45 -2.28 10.10
C ASP A 1 -7.88 -1.79 8.77
N LYS A 2 -7.70 -2.66 7.77
CA LYS A 2 -7.02 -2.27 6.52
C LYS A 2 -7.88 -1.33 5.68
N ASP A 3 -9.20 -1.50 5.77
CA ASP A 3 -10.16 -0.68 5.03
C ASP A 3 -10.09 0.79 5.44
N VAL A 4 -9.87 1.07 6.74
CA VAL A 4 -9.65 2.44 7.24
C VAL A 4 -8.36 3.04 6.68
N LEU A 5 -7.29 2.26 6.57
CA LEU A 5 -6.02 2.73 6.00
C LEU A 5 -6.16 3.02 4.50
N PHE A 6 -6.84 2.16 3.75
CA PHE A 6 -7.12 2.41 2.34
C PHE A 6 -8.04 3.62 2.17
N TYR A 7 -9.08 3.74 2.99
CA TYR A 7 -9.97 4.88 2.96
C TYR A 7 -9.22 6.20 3.20
N ALA A 8 -8.41 6.27 4.27
CA ALA A 8 -7.58 7.44 4.55
C ALA A 8 -6.59 7.73 3.41
N PHE A 9 -6.01 6.70 2.80
CA PHE A 9 -5.07 6.88 1.70
C PHE A 9 -5.72 7.44 0.42
N TYR A 10 -6.91 6.94 0.05
CA TYR A 10 -7.58 7.30 -1.20
C TYR A 10 -8.47 8.55 -1.09
N TYR A 11 -9.12 8.76 0.05
CA TYR A 11 -10.13 9.82 0.22
C TYR A 11 -9.64 11.02 1.03
N GLN A 12 -8.46 10.97 1.67
CA GLN A 12 -7.87 12.11 2.39
C GLN A 12 -6.54 12.55 1.75
N GLN A 13 -6.54 12.74 0.44
CA GLN A 13 -5.33 13.06 -0.33
C GLN A 13 -4.71 14.41 0.09
N GLY A 14 -3.37 14.48 0.09
CA GLY A 14 -2.62 15.70 0.43
C GLY A 14 -2.56 16.00 1.92
N THR A 15 -3.11 15.12 2.77
CA THR A 15 -3.11 15.30 4.22
C THR A 15 -2.01 14.48 4.91
N TYR A 16 -1.72 14.83 6.16
CA TYR A 16 -0.82 14.01 6.99
C TYR A 16 -1.40 12.61 7.26
N GLN A 17 -2.73 12.46 7.29
CA GLN A 17 -3.37 11.14 7.46
C GLN A 17 -3.05 10.20 6.31
N GLN A 18 -3.01 10.68 5.06
CA GLN A 18 -2.60 9.87 3.91
C GLN A 18 -1.16 9.34 4.08
N TYR A 19 -0.24 10.18 4.57
CA TYR A 19 1.14 9.77 4.85
C TYR A 19 1.20 8.70 5.95
N LEU A 20 0.47 8.90 7.06
CA LEU A 20 0.41 7.91 8.15
C LEU A 20 -0.19 6.59 7.66
N ALA A 21 -1.27 6.63 6.88
CA ALA A 21 -1.89 5.44 6.31
C ALA A 21 -0.92 4.69 5.38
N ALA A 22 -0.22 5.39 4.49
CA ALA A 22 0.79 4.80 3.63
C ALA A 22 1.95 4.17 4.43
N ARG A 23 2.36 4.81 5.54
CA ARG A 23 3.41 4.30 6.43
C ARG A 23 2.97 3.01 7.13
N GLU A 24 1.75 2.94 7.64
CA GLU A 24 1.21 1.74 8.28
C GLU A 24 0.98 0.59 7.28
N LEU A 25 0.50 0.88 6.07
CA LEU A 25 0.38 -0.11 5.01
C LEU A 25 1.74 -0.73 4.65
N LYS A 26 2.80 0.10 4.54
CA LYS A 26 4.16 -0.39 4.28
C LYS A 26 4.69 -1.31 5.38
N LYS A 27 4.43 -0.99 6.66
CA LYS A 27 4.79 -1.84 7.82
C LYS A 27 4.09 -3.20 7.77
N GLN A 28 2.87 -3.24 7.25
CA GLN A 28 2.11 -4.47 7.02
C GLN A 28 2.48 -5.17 5.70
N SER A 29 3.66 -4.89 5.15
CA SER A 29 4.16 -5.48 3.90
C SER A 29 3.30 -5.20 2.65
N TRP A 30 2.49 -4.15 2.66
CA TRP A 30 1.85 -3.65 1.44
C TRP A 30 2.80 -2.81 0.61
N ARG A 31 2.64 -2.85 -0.71
CA ARG A 31 3.42 -2.08 -1.68
C ARG A 31 2.48 -1.36 -2.65
N TYR A 32 2.72 -0.08 -2.86
CA TYR A 32 1.90 0.74 -3.75
C TYR A 32 2.45 0.72 -5.17
N HIS A 33 1.59 0.41 -6.13
CA HIS A 33 1.93 0.39 -7.54
C HIS A 33 1.39 1.64 -8.26
N LYS A 34 2.29 2.56 -8.66
CA LYS A 34 1.90 3.86 -9.25
C LYS A 34 1.08 3.74 -10.53
N LYS A 35 1.36 2.76 -11.40
CA LYS A 35 0.60 2.57 -12.65
C LYS A 35 -0.87 2.22 -12.42
N TYR A 36 -1.15 1.43 -11.39
CA TYR A 36 -2.51 0.94 -11.09
C TYR A 36 -3.19 1.77 -10.01
N ASN A 37 -2.43 2.65 -9.34
CA ASN A 37 -2.85 3.35 -8.14
C ASN A 37 -3.45 2.41 -7.08
N THR A 38 -2.84 1.23 -6.92
CA THR A 38 -3.36 0.15 -6.06
C THR A 38 -2.27 -0.37 -5.13
N TRP A 39 -2.67 -0.73 -3.91
CA TRP A 39 -1.81 -1.42 -2.96
C TRP A 39 -1.90 -2.93 -3.17
N PHE A 40 -0.74 -3.59 -3.20
CA PHE A 40 -0.61 -5.04 -3.33
C PHE A 40 0.10 -5.60 -2.10
N GLN A 41 -0.33 -6.78 -1.66
CA GLN A 41 0.34 -7.59 -0.66
C GLN A 41 0.61 -8.96 -1.27
N ARG A 42 1.78 -9.53 -0.98
CA ARG A 42 2.10 -10.89 -1.38
C ARG A 42 1.20 -11.85 -0.60
N HIS A 43 0.42 -12.67 -1.30
CA HIS A 43 -0.35 -13.76 -0.69
C HIS A 43 0.58 -14.90 -0.26
N GLU A 44 1.63 -15.14 -1.06
CA GLU A 44 2.64 -16.18 -0.88
C GLU A 44 4.01 -15.66 -1.35
N GLU A 45 5.09 -16.37 -1.04
CA GLU A 45 6.41 -16.06 -1.56
C GLU A 45 6.43 -16.16 -3.10
N PRO A 46 7.06 -15.21 -3.79
CA PRO A 46 7.14 -15.23 -5.24
C PRO A 46 7.99 -16.42 -5.70
N LYS A 47 7.46 -17.22 -6.63
CA LYS A 47 8.19 -18.35 -7.22
C LYS A 47 9.36 -17.91 -8.09
N ILE A 48 9.30 -16.68 -8.61
CA ILE A 48 10.29 -16.07 -9.49
C ILE A 48 10.40 -14.60 -9.09
N THR A 49 11.62 -14.16 -8.80
CA THR A 49 11.98 -12.75 -8.64
C THR A 49 13.00 -12.40 -9.70
N THR A 50 12.70 -11.41 -10.54
CA THR A 50 13.66 -10.81 -11.47
C THR A 50 14.18 -9.51 -10.88
N ASP A 51 15.46 -9.20 -11.10
CA ASP A 51 16.13 -8.00 -10.57
C ASP A 51 15.99 -6.75 -11.47
N GLU A 52 15.16 -6.81 -12.52
CA GLU A 52 14.85 -5.65 -13.40
C GLU A 52 13.68 -4.79 -12.89
#